data_AF-A0A9Y2IP66-F1
#
_entry.id   AF-A0A9Y2IP66-F1
#
_cell.length_a   1.000
_cell.length_b   1.000
_cell.length_c   1.000
_cell.angle_alpha   90.00
_cell.angle_beta   90.00
_cell.angle_gamma   90.00
#
_symmetry.space_group_name_H-M   'P 1'
#
loop_
_entity.id
_entity.type
_entity.pdbx_description
1 polymer ?
#
loop_
_entity_poly.entity_id
_entity_poly.type
_entity_poly.pdbx_seq_one_letter_code
_entity_poly.pdbx_strand_id
1 'polypeptide(L)'
;MAAHRRAAASVLHGDRAPAPFPARVRRAPAETGITRKASEYRNLKNGRFSFVDHTYFPPDWTPEAVSAAGTAAWSSPDVLRDPATGAWSGSFADLEIAGYHNPATGEVLTYFPVQH
;
A
#
# COMPACT_ATOMS: atom_id res chain seq x y z
N MET A 1 -43.44 -40.18 -3.57
CA MET A 1 -43.32 -39.01 -2.67
C MET A 1 -41.84 -38.82 -2.37
N ALA A 2 -41.22 -37.78 -2.92
CA ALA A 2 -39.80 -37.49 -2.74
C ALA A 2 -39.60 -36.06 -2.23
N ALA A 3 -38.85 -35.99 -1.14
CA ALA A 3 -38.07 -34.89 -0.56
C ALA A 3 -38.66 -33.47 -0.49
N HIS A 4 -38.92 -33.06 0.75
CA HIS A 4 -39.15 -31.69 1.20
C HIS A 4 -37.92 -30.78 1.02
N ARG A 5 -38.20 -29.52 0.67
CA ARG A 5 -37.33 -28.33 0.80
C ARG A 5 -37.09 -28.00 2.28
N ARG A 6 -35.87 -27.56 2.66
CA ARG A 6 -35.51 -26.15 3.02
C ARG A 6 -34.11 -26.07 3.66
N ALA A 7 -33.50 -24.91 3.44
CA ALA A 7 -32.20 -24.45 3.95
C ALA A 7 -32.23 -24.06 5.44
N ALA A 8 -31.04 -24.05 6.05
CA ALA A 8 -30.42 -22.96 6.82
C ALA A 8 -29.60 -23.51 8.01
N ALA A 9 -28.31 -23.16 8.04
CA ALA A 9 -27.55 -23.10 9.29
C ALA A 9 -26.54 -21.96 9.15
N SER A 10 -26.90 -20.80 9.69
CA SER A 10 -25.97 -19.74 10.06
C SER A 10 -25.04 -20.25 11.15
N VAL A 11 -23.74 -20.03 10.99
CA VAL A 11 -22.83 -19.91 12.13
C VAL A 11 -22.05 -18.62 11.96
N LEU A 12 -22.49 -17.62 12.72
CA LEU A 12 -21.68 -16.46 13.11
C LEU A 12 -20.50 -16.97 13.93
N HIS A 13 -19.27 -16.60 13.57
CA HIS A 13 -18.17 -16.50 14.53
C HIS A 13 -17.51 -15.14 14.30
N GLY A 14 -17.59 -14.32 15.36
CA GLY A 14 -17.18 -12.94 15.37
C GLY A 14 -15.67 -12.75 15.33
N ASP A 15 -15.32 -11.53 14.90
CA ASP A 15 -14.21 -10.72 15.37
C ASP A 15 -12.94 -11.44 15.81
N ARG A 16 -12.05 -11.63 14.84
CA ARG A 16 -10.62 -11.50 15.11
C ARG A 16 -10.11 -10.33 14.27
N ALA A 17 -9.83 -9.21 14.94
CA ALA A 17 -9.00 -8.16 14.34
C ALA A 17 -7.73 -8.83 13.79
N PRO A 18 -7.32 -8.59 12.52
CA PRO A 18 -6.07 -9.13 12.03
C PRO A 18 -4.95 -8.60 12.92
N ALA A 19 -4.14 -9.53 13.44
CA ALA A 19 -2.97 -9.18 14.23
C ALA A 19 -2.07 -8.21 13.43
N PRO A 20 -1.46 -7.20 14.06
CA PRO A 20 -0.49 -6.36 13.37
C PRO A 20 0.64 -7.27 12.87
N PHE A 21 0.84 -7.29 11.55
CA PHE A 21 1.96 -8.01 10.95
C PHE A 21 3.26 -7.47 11.57
N PRO A 22 4.26 -8.33 11.83
CA PRO A 22 5.56 -7.83 12.26
C PRO A 22 6.10 -6.98 11.11
N ALA A 23 6.20 -5.67 11.35
CA ALA A 23 6.96 -4.77 10.50
C ALA A 23 8.31 -5.44 10.31
N ARG A 24 8.62 -5.89 9.08
CA ARG A 24 9.94 -6.40 8.77
C ARG A 24 10.83 -5.16 8.86
N VAL A 25 11.48 -4.98 10.01
CA VAL A 25 12.38 -3.86 10.26
C VAL A 25 13.53 -3.99 9.26
N ARG A 26 13.37 -3.38 8.08
CA ARG A 26 14.51 -3.06 7.22
C ARG A 26 15.24 -1.92 7.94
N ARG A 27 16.55 -2.09 8.10
CA ARG A 27 17.44 -1.09 8.70
C ARG A 27 17.15 0.25 8.01
N ALA A 28 16.84 1.30 8.78
CA ALA A 28 16.61 2.63 8.23
C ALA A 28 17.81 3.03 7.35
N PRO A 29 17.63 3.37 6.07
CA PRO A 29 18.72 3.90 5.28
C PRO A 29 19.15 5.26 5.87
N ALA A 30 20.41 5.60 5.70
CA ALA A 30 20.90 6.96 5.88
C ALA A 30 19.97 7.93 5.13
N GLU A 31 19.63 9.07 5.75
CA GLU A 31 18.74 10.13 5.26
C GLU A 31 18.23 9.90 3.83
N THR A 32 17.10 9.21 3.69
CA THR A 32 16.57 8.79 2.37
C THR A 32 16.17 9.97 1.48
N GLY A 33 16.24 11.20 1.97
CA GLY A 33 15.75 12.40 1.30
C GLY A 33 14.22 12.47 1.14
N ILE A 34 13.49 11.44 1.61
CA ILE A 34 12.03 11.36 1.51
C ILE A 34 11.41 12.44 2.40
N THR A 35 10.52 13.23 1.81
CA THR A 35 9.73 14.21 2.57
C THR A 35 8.37 13.62 2.94
N ARG A 36 7.95 13.76 4.20
CA ARG A 36 6.59 13.42 4.65
C ARG A 36 5.77 14.67 4.93
N LYS A 37 4.50 14.65 4.52
CA LYS A 37 3.50 15.67 4.88
C LYS A 37 2.18 15.01 5.24
N ALA A 38 1.52 15.51 6.26
CA ALA A 38 0.15 15.10 6.60
C ALA A 38 -0.83 16.16 6.12
N SER A 39 -1.88 15.73 5.42
CA SER A 39 -3.00 16.57 5.01
C SER A 39 -4.23 16.23 5.83
N GLU A 40 -4.91 17.25 6.36
CA GLU A 40 -6.19 17.10 7.05
C GLU A 40 -7.34 17.41 6.09
N TYR A 41 -8.31 16.50 6.01
CA TYR A 41 -9.51 16.66 5.21
C TYR A 41 -10.73 16.67 6.10
N ARG A 42 -11.53 17.73 6.01
CA ARG A 42 -12.81 17.80 6.69
C ARG A 42 -13.92 17.29 5.76
N ASN A 43 -14.63 16.25 6.19
CA ASN A 43 -15.82 15.78 5.50
C ASN A 43 -16.96 16.79 5.70
N LEU A 44 -17.41 17.41 4.61
CA LEU A 44 -18.43 18.45 4.65
C LEU A 44 -19.82 17.94 5.07
N LYS A 45 -20.10 16.64 4.91
CA LYS A 45 -21.42 16.05 5.24
C LYS A 45 -21.60 15.75 6.71
N ASN A 46 -20.53 15.35 7.41
CA ASN A 46 -20.61 14.90 8.81
C ASN A 46 -19.62 15.62 9.75
N GLY A 47 -18.83 16.57 9.23
CA GLY A 47 -17.87 17.36 9.99
C GLY A 47 -16.63 16.60 10.48
N ARG A 48 -16.50 15.30 10.20
CA ARG A 48 -15.36 14.48 10.66
C ARG A 48 -14.09 14.83 9.89
N PHE A 49 -12.97 14.79 10.60
CA PHE A 49 -11.64 14.94 10.01
C PHE A 49 -11.05 13.58 9.66
N SER A 50 -10.34 13.51 8.54
CA SER A 50 -9.50 12.40 8.13
C SER A 50 -8.11 12.92 7.79
N PHE A 51 -7.08 12.21 8.26
CA PHE A 51 -5.69 12.54 8.00
C PHE A 51 -5.14 11.62 6.91
N VAL A 52 -4.40 12.20 5.98
CA VAL A 52 -3.69 11.46 4.93
C VAL A 52 -2.22 11.77 5.05
N ASP A 53 -1.41 10.74 5.25
CA ASP A 53 0.04 10.83 5.18
C ASP A 53 0.50 10.70 3.73
N HIS A 54 1.31 11.67 3.31
CA HIS A 54 1.94 11.69 2.00
C HIS A 54 3.45 11.59 2.17
N THR A 55 4.08 10.77 1.32
CA THR A 55 5.52 10.68 1.17
C THR A 55 5.90 11.09 -0.24
N TYR A 56 7.01 11.81 -0.37
CA TYR A 56 7.50 12.36 -1.62
C TYR A 56 8.95 11.96 -1.83
N PHE A 57 9.31 11.68 -3.08
CA PHE A 57 10.70 11.41 -3.47
C PHE A 57 11.60 12.60 -3.12
N PRO A 58 12.93 12.36 -3.00
CA PRO A 58 13.88 13.44 -2.77
C PRO A 58 13.73 14.56 -3.81
N PRO A 59 13.78 15.84 -3.39
CA PRO A 59 13.52 16.98 -4.28
C PRO A 59 14.59 17.17 -5.36
N ASP A 60 15.75 16.55 -5.21
CA ASP A 60 16.86 16.54 -6.16
C ASP A 60 16.73 15.44 -7.24
N TRP A 61 15.78 14.52 -7.10
CA TRP A 61 15.51 13.52 -8.14
C TRP A 61 14.81 14.13 -9.34
N THR A 62 15.25 13.75 -10.53
CA THR A 62 14.57 14.15 -11.76
C THR A 62 13.27 13.35 -11.96
N PRO A 63 12.30 13.86 -12.72
CA PRO A 63 11.09 13.12 -13.06
C PRO A 63 11.38 11.75 -13.70
N GLU A 64 12.43 11.66 -14.51
CA GLU A 64 12.87 10.42 -15.16
C GLU A 64 13.40 9.42 -14.14
N ALA A 65 14.18 9.86 -13.15
CA ALA A 65 14.67 9.01 -12.06
C ALA A 65 13.51 8.47 -11.22
N VAL A 66 12.54 9.32 -10.89
CA VAL A 66 11.30 8.93 -10.19
C VAL A 66 10.52 7.89 -11.00
N SER A 67 10.35 8.11 -12.30
CA SER A 67 9.65 7.18 -13.19
C SER A 67 10.37 5.84 -13.35
N ALA A 68 11.71 5.86 -13.48
CA ALA A 68 12.52 4.65 -13.55
C ALA A 68 12.42 3.83 -12.26
N ALA A 69 12.50 4.49 -11.11
CA ALA A 69 12.35 3.84 -9.81
C ALA A 69 10.95 3.24 -9.63
N GLY A 70 9.91 4.01 -9.96
CA GLY A 70 8.51 3.57 -9.90
C GLY A 70 8.20 2.42 -10.85
N THR A 71 8.94 2.25 -11.94
CA THR A 71 8.79 1.10 -12.85
C THR A 71 9.58 -0.10 -12.38
N ALA A 72 10.84 0.11 -11.98
CA ALA A 72 11.76 -0.96 -11.63
C ALA A 72 11.40 -1.68 -10.31
N ALA A 73 10.74 -0.99 -9.37
CA ALA A 73 10.33 -1.57 -8.09
C ALA A 73 9.51 -2.87 -8.24
N TRP A 74 8.66 -2.96 -9.28
CA TRP A 74 7.79 -4.12 -9.51
C TRP A 74 8.52 -5.33 -10.11
N SER A 75 9.75 -5.13 -10.57
CA SER A 75 10.63 -6.22 -11.02
C SER A 75 11.60 -6.66 -9.92
N SER A 76 11.51 -6.09 -8.72
CA SER A 76 12.37 -6.50 -7.61
C SER A 76 12.01 -7.90 -7.10
N PRO A 77 12.99 -8.71 -6.67
CA PRO A 77 12.73 -10.05 -6.12
C PRO A 77 11.92 -10.00 -4.81
N ASP A 78 11.84 -8.82 -4.20
CA ASP A 78 11.22 -8.56 -2.90
C ASP A 78 9.78 -8.03 -3.05
N VAL A 79 9.20 -8.11 -4.24
CA VAL A 79 7.83 -7.63 -4.48
C VAL A 79 6.82 -8.35 -3.59
N LEU A 80 6.06 -7.57 -2.84
CA LEU A 80 5.01 -8.05 -1.95
C LEU A 80 3.69 -7.34 -2.27
N ARG A 81 2.59 -8.07 -2.16
CA ARG A 81 1.24 -7.50 -2.23
C ARG A 81 0.63 -7.47 -0.84
N ASP A 82 0.15 -6.31 -0.42
CA ASP A 82 -0.67 -6.16 0.78
C ASP A 82 -2.12 -6.55 0.45
N PRO A 83 -2.66 -7.63 1.05
CA PRO A 83 -4.04 -8.04 0.81
C PRO A 83 -5.08 -7.07 1.38
N ALA A 84 -4.74 -6.27 2.39
CA ALA A 84 -5.67 -5.35 3.05
C ALA A 84 -5.92 -4.09 2.21
N THR A 85 -4.85 -3.52 1.64
CA THR A 85 -4.93 -2.29 0.83
C THR A 85 -4.93 -2.56 -0.67
N GLY A 86 -4.54 -3.76 -1.09
CA GLY A 86 -4.32 -4.13 -2.48
C GLY A 86 -3.06 -3.51 -3.09
N ALA A 87 -2.29 -2.74 -2.30
CA ALA A 87 -1.05 -2.11 -2.74
C ALA A 87 0.06 -3.16 -2.90
N TRP A 88 1.01 -2.84 -3.76
CA TRP A 88 2.25 -3.58 -3.92
C TRP A 88 3.39 -2.76 -3.34
N SER A 89 4.38 -3.41 -2.74
CA SER A 89 5.66 -2.79 -2.42
C SER A 89 6.80 -3.58 -3.03
N GLY A 90 7.83 -2.86 -3.45
CA GLY A 90 9.05 -3.40 -4.02
C GLY A 90 10.22 -2.50 -3.66
N SER A 91 11.43 -2.92 -3.98
CA SER A 91 12.64 -2.15 -3.71
C SER A 91 13.28 -1.65 -5.00
N PHE A 92 13.76 -0.41 -4.99
CA PHE A 92 14.64 0.12 -6.03
C PHE A 92 15.85 0.78 -5.35
N ALA A 93 17.04 0.23 -5.61
CA ALA A 93 18.21 0.48 -4.76
C ALA A 93 17.85 0.22 -3.27
N ASP A 94 18.15 1.16 -2.38
CA ASP A 94 17.86 1.07 -0.94
C ASP A 94 16.50 1.70 -0.55
N LEU A 95 15.68 2.06 -1.53
CA LEU A 95 14.38 2.70 -1.33
C LEU A 95 13.24 1.68 -1.50
N GLU A 96 12.37 1.59 -0.50
CA GLU A 96 11.10 0.90 -0.66
C GLU A 96 10.10 1.82 -1.38
N ILE A 97 9.47 1.28 -2.41
CA ILE A 97 8.46 1.96 -3.22
C ILE A 97 7.18 1.15 -3.14
N ALA A 98 6.09 1.81 -2.76
CA ALA A 98 4.76 1.22 -2.71
C ALA A 98 3.84 1.89 -3.72
N GLY A 99 2.80 1.18 -4.15
CA GLY A 99 1.92 1.68 -5.20
C GLY A 99 0.92 0.67 -5.71
N TYR A 100 0.23 1.06 -6.78
CA TYR A 100 -0.74 0.22 -7.46
C TYR A 100 -0.26 0.03 -8.90
N HIS A 101 -0.21 -1.22 -9.35
CA HIS A 101 0.03 -1.58 -10.72
C HIS A 101 -0.95 -2.68 -11.14
N ASN A 102 -1.22 -2.76 -12.44
CA ASN A 102 -2.01 -3.82 -13.03
C ASN A 102 -1.06 -4.99 -13.39
N PRO A 103 -1.09 -6.12 -12.67
CA PRO A 103 -0.19 -7.23 -12.95
C PRO A 103 -0.50 -7.94 -14.27
N ALA A 104 -1.71 -7.78 -14.82
CA ALA A 104 -2.07 -8.37 -16.11
C ALA A 104 -1.46 -7.61 -17.30
N THR A 105 -1.30 -6.29 -17.18
CA THR A 105 -0.75 -5.43 -18.25
C THR A 105 0.65 -4.91 -17.96
N GLY A 106 1.12 -5.01 -16.72
CA GLY A 106 2.36 -4.38 -16.25
C GLY A 106 2.24 -2.86 -16.06
N GLU A 107 1.05 -2.29 -16.22
CA GLU A 107 0.84 -0.84 -16.14
C GLU A 107 0.93 -0.34 -14.70
N VAL A 108 1.76 0.67 -14.46
CA VAL A 108 1.87 1.34 -13.16
C VAL A 108 0.83 2.46 -13.07
N LEU A 109 -0.04 2.38 -12.06
CA LEU A 109 -1.13 3.36 -11.87
C LEU A 109 -0.69 4.52 -10.98
N THR A 110 -0.01 4.21 -9.88
CA THR A 110 0.56 5.20 -8.96
C THR A 110 1.63 4.56 -8.09
N TYR A 111 2.56 5.36 -7.60
CA TYR A 111 3.66 4.92 -6.75
C TYR A 111 4.18 6.07 -5.88
N PHE A 112 4.72 5.71 -4.72
CA PHE A 112 5.26 6.63 -3.74
C PHE A 112 6.36 5.94 -2.91
N PRO A 113 7.34 6.69 -2.38
CA PRO A 113 8.37 6.12 -1.53
C PRO A 113 7.81 5.80 -0.14
N VAL A 114 8.30 4.74 0.50
CA VAL A 114 7.89 4.39 1.87
C VAL A 114 8.94 4.89 2.85
N GLN A 115 8.50 5.55 3.92
CA GLN A 115 9.33 5.99 5.03
C GLN A 115 8.95 5.21 6.29
N HIS A 116 9.91 4.43 6.82
CA HIS A 116 9.80 3.69 8.08
C HIS A 116 10.14 4.54 9.29
#